data_AF-A0A0D1C3Q5-F1
#
_entry.id   AF-A0A0D1C3Q5-F1
#
_cell.length_a   1.000
_cell.length_b   1.000
_cell.length_c   1.000
_cell.angle_alpha   90.00
_cell.angle_beta   90.00
_cell.angle_gamma   90.00
#
_symmetry.space_group_name_H-M   'P 1'
#
loop_
_entity.id
_entity.type
_entity.pdbx_description
1 polymer ?
#
loop_
_entity_poly.entity_id
_entity_poly.type
_entity_poly.pdbx_seq_one_letter_code
_entity_poly.pdbx_strand_id
1 'polypeptide(L)' 'DFTGVLPPAVDVRETRAGSYAATGALTPEDLASLTAWWAAHGIMPGSMSLEARSLEDVFLDISGREIR' A
#
# COMPACT_ATOMS: atom_id res chain seq x y z
N ASP A 1 8.42 -6.47 10.53
CA ASP A 1 7.49 -5.68 11.35
C ASP A 1 7.48 -4.27 10.77
N PHE A 2 6.34 -3.81 10.21
CA PHE A 2 6.21 -2.48 9.56
C PHE A 2 5.60 -1.43 10.50
N THR A 3 5.50 -1.74 11.79
CA THR A 3 4.84 -0.90 12.78
C THR A 3 5.59 0.43 12.91
N GLY A 4 4.88 1.54 12.66
CA GLY A 4 5.43 2.90 12.70
C GLY A 4 6.02 3.41 11.39
N VAL A 5 6.07 2.58 10.34
CA VAL A 5 6.52 2.98 8.99
C VAL A 5 5.35 3.19 8.05
N LEU A 6 4.31 2.35 8.19
CA LEU A 6 3.06 2.46 7.45
C LEU A 6 1.93 2.92 8.39
N PRO A 7 0.95 3.66 7.86
CA PRO A 7 -0.16 4.15 8.67
C PRO A 7 -1.03 2.98 9.13
N PRO A 8 -1.71 3.11 10.29
CA PRO A 8 -2.48 2.02 10.90
C PRO A 8 -3.70 1.59 10.06
N ALA A 9 -4.13 2.41 9.10
CA ALA A 9 -5.20 2.10 8.17
C ALA A 9 -4.74 1.22 6.98
N VAL A 10 -3.43 0.98 6.84
CA VAL A 10 -2.87 0.09 5.82
C VAL A 10 -2.74 -1.31 6.41
N ASP A 11 -3.46 -2.23 5.81
CA ASP A 11 -3.40 -3.64 6.14
C ASP A 11 -2.23 -4.28 5.39
N VAL A 12 -1.32 -4.90 6.14
CA VAL A 12 -0.13 -5.55 5.60
C VAL A 12 -0.22 -7.05 5.82
N ARG A 13 -0.10 -7.82 4.74
CA ARG A 13 -0.14 -9.28 4.78
C ARG A 13 1.07 -9.87 4.09
N GLU A 14 1.63 -10.91 4.69
CA GLU A 14 2.64 -11.73 4.03
C GLU A 14 1.94 -12.73 3.11
N THR A 15 2.14 -12.59 1.79
CA THR A 15 1.49 -13.46 0.79
C THR A 15 2.29 -14.73 0.54
N ARG A 16 3.62 -14.64 0.69
CA ARG A 16 4.60 -15.74 0.72
C ARG A 16 5.81 -15.26 1.50
N ALA A 17 6.65 -16.17 1.96
CA ALA A 17 7.87 -15.84 2.71
C ALA A 17 8.66 -14.71 2.04
N GLY A 18 8.78 -13.56 2.71
CA GLY A 18 9.50 -12.39 2.21
C GLY A 18 8.80 -11.56 1.14
N SER A 19 7.52 -11.82 0.85
CA SER A 19 6.68 -10.97 -0.01
C SER A 19 5.48 -10.46 0.76
N TYR A 20 5.35 -9.15 0.76
CA TYR A 20 4.34 -8.44 1.55
C TYR A 20 3.45 -7.63 0.62
N ALA A 21 2.15 -7.74 0.82
CA ALA A 21 1.17 -6.88 0.19
C ALA A 21 0.66 -5.88 1.24
N ALA A 22 0.67 -4.60 0.89
CA ALA A 22 0.12 -3.52 1.71
C ALA A 22 -1.09 -2.94 0.97
N THR A 23 -2.25 -2.94 1.61
CA THR A 23 -3.50 -2.47 1.02
C THR A 23 -4.14 -1.43 1.92
N GLY A 24 -4.44 -0.26 1.36
CA GLY A 24 -5.04 0.86 2.08
C GLY A 24 -4.93 2.16 1.31
N ALA A 25 -5.33 3.26 1.94
CA ALA A 25 -5.16 4.61 1.41
C ALA A 25 -3.70 5.07 1.62
N LEU A 26 -2.78 4.55 0.80
CA LEU A 26 -1.38 4.93 0.81
C LEU A 26 -1.18 6.31 0.19
N THR A 27 -0.38 7.14 0.86
CA THR A 27 0.07 8.44 0.36
C THR A 27 1.52 8.38 -0.12
N PRO A 28 1.98 9.35 -0.93
CA PRO A 28 3.40 9.46 -1.29
C PRO A 28 4.33 9.55 -0.08
N GLU A 29 3.90 10.19 1.00
CA GLU A 29 4.65 10.33 2.26
C GLU A 29 4.87 8.98 2.97
N ASP A 30 3.88 8.09 2.90
CA ASP A 30 4.00 6.73 3.45
C ASP A 30 5.06 5.93 2.66
N LEU A 31 5.07 6.08 1.33
CA LEU A 31 6.07 5.43 0.48
C LEU A 31 7.49 5.98 0.73
N ALA A 32 7.62 7.29 0.92
CA ALA A 32 8.89 7.90 1.30
C ALA A 32 9.40 7.36 2.66
N SER A 33 8.50 7.22 3.64
CA SER A 33 8.82 6.65 4.95
C SER A 33 9.26 5.18 4.85
N LEU A 34 8.58 4.39 4.02
CA LEU A 34 8.92 2.98 3.77
C LEU A 34 10.30 2.83 3.13
N THR A 35 10.59 3.62 2.10
CA THR A 35 11.89 3.59 1.42
C THR A 35 13.03 4.08 2.33
N ALA A 36 12.78 5.08 3.19
CA ALA A 36 13.75 5.51 4.19
C ALA A 36 14.05 4.41 5.22
N TRP A 37 13.02 3.68 5.67
CA TRP A 37 13.19 2.55 6.57
C TRP A 37 14.01 1.42 5.93
N TRP A 38 13.78 1.11 4.65
CA TRP A 38 14.59 0.16 3.90
C TRP A 38 16.07 0.56 3.88
N ALA A 39 16.36 1.82 3.57
CA ALA A 39 17.72 2.33 3.58
C ALA A 39 18.38 2.22 4.96
N ALA A 40 17.65 2.56 6.04
CA ALA A 40 18.15 2.45 7.41
C ALA A 40 18.47 1.01 7.84
N HIS A 41 17.78 0.01 7.26
CA HIS A 41 17.99 -1.41 7.55
C HIS A 41 18.90 -2.11 6.52
N GLY A 42 19.40 -1.39 5.51
CA GLY A 42 20.20 -1.96 4.43
C GLY A 42 19.42 -2.94 3.55
N ILE A 43 18.11 -2.74 3.41
CA ILE A 43 17.22 -3.61 2.63
C ILE A 43 17.04 -2.99 1.23
N MET A 44 17.27 -3.76 0.17
CA MET A 44 16.89 -3.40 -1.20
C MET A 44 15.81 -4.39 -1.67
N PRO A 45 14.57 -3.95 -1.94
CA PRO A 45 13.52 -4.84 -2.39
C PRO A 45 13.87 -5.41 -3.78
N GLY A 46 13.68 -6.73 -3.96
CA GLY A 46 13.92 -7.38 -5.25
C GLY A 46 12.91 -6.99 -6.34
N SER A 47 11.69 -6.64 -5.94
CA SER A 47 10.62 -6.16 -6.81
C SER A 47 9.61 -5.36 -5.99
N MET A 48 9.12 -4.26 -6.55
CA MET A 48 8.04 -3.48 -5.97
C MET A 48 7.04 -3.12 -7.06
N SER A 49 5.76 -3.37 -6.82
CA SER A 49 4.66 -2.96 -7.68
C SER A 49 3.67 -2.13 -6.87
N LEU A 50 3.19 -1.04 -7.46
CA LEU A 50 2.12 -0.24 -6.90
C LEU A 50 0.89 -0.40 -7.80
N GLU A 51 -0.16 -1.01 -7.28
CA GLU A 51 -1.41 -1.19 -8.01
C GLU A 51 -2.42 -0.14 -7.53
N ALA A 52 -2.83 0.74 -8.44
CA ALA A 52 -3.97 1.61 -8.20
C ALA A 52 -5.26 0.78 -8.30
N ARG A 53 -6.29 1.17 -7.55
CA ARG A 53 -7.65 0.62 -7.80
C ARG A 53 -8.00 0.86 -9.26
N SER A 54 -8.69 -0.11 -9.88
CA SER A 54 -9.10 0.00 -11.27
C SER A 54 -10.01 1.22 -11.46
N LEU A 55 -9.97 1.84 -12.64
CA LEU A 55 -10.97 2.85 -13.02
C LEU A 55 -12.40 2.30 -12.92
N GLU A 56 -12.56 0.98 -13.06
CA GLU A 56 -13.84 0.28 -12.86
C GLU A 56 -14.31 0.35 -11.39
N ASP A 57 -13.41 0.14 -10.41
CA ASP A 57 -13.72 0.29 -8.98
C ASP A 57 -14.10 1.74 -8.64
N VAL A 58 -13.41 2.72 -9.24
CA VAL A 58 -13.71 4.14 -9.06
C VAL A 58 -15.04 4.51 -9.71
N PHE A 59 -15.33 3.97 -10.90
CA PHE A 59 -16.60 4.18 -11.59
C PHE A 59 -17.77 3.59 -10.80
N LEU A 60 -17.62 2.40 -10.23
CA LEU A 60 -18.63 1.76 -9.38
C LEU A 60 -18.88 2.52 -8.08
N ASP A 61 -17.84 3.07 -7.44
CA ASP A 61 -17.99 3.87 -6.21
C ASP A 61 -18.72 5.21 -6.45
N ILE A 62 -18.45 5.85 -7.59
CA ILE A 62 -19.11 7.11 -7.97
C ILE A 62 -20.56 6.85 -8.41
N SER A 63 -20.79 5.86 -9.27
CA SER A 63 -22.13 5.54 -9.80
C SER A 63 -23.06 4.88 -8.78
N GLY A 64 -22.52 4.16 -7.80
CA GLY A 64 -23.28 3.58 -6.69
C GLY A 64 -23.79 4.60 -5.66
N ARG A 65 -23.26 5.83 -5.67
CA ARG A 65 -23.67 6.92 -4.75
C ARG A 65 -24.80 7.80 -5.29
N GLU A 66 -25.19 7.69 -6.56
CA GLU A 66 -26.28 8.50 -7.16
C GLU A 66 -27.64 7.79 -7.24
N ILE A 67 -27.75 6.51 -6.80
CA ILE A 67 -29.04 5.83 -6.67
C ILE A 67 -29.42 5.73 -5.19
N ARG A 68 -29.77 6.86 -4.58
CA ARG A 68 -30.68 6.88 -3.43
C ARG A 68 -31.47 8.18 -3.38
#